data_AF-A0A960T253-F1
#
_entry.id   AF-A0A960T253-F1
#
_cell.length_a   1.000
_cell.length_b   1.000
_cell.length_c   1.000
_cell.angle_alpha   90.00
_cell.angle_beta   90.00
_cell.angle_gamma   90.00
#
_symmetry.space_group_name_H-M   'P 1'
#
loop_
_entity.id
_entity.type
_entity.pdbx_description
1 polymer ?
#
loop_
_entity_poly.entity_id
_entity_poly.type
_entity_poly.pdbx_seq_one_letter_code
_entity_poly.pdbx_strand_id
1 'polypeptide(L)'
;MKHASPLLMAMVATLLLPATSDAALVITATKGPFINWTVAGSGSLNTAGLISSSIPGNYELILPRVPTLLIGPSPEGAPVSLYSGPITGPASIGIGDGLASGGGIGNFFGILTDPDTGIASVILPEGYVSGSPLSASSLFISWKTDGLALTPGSHTWTLPNDTITLHVMPEPSASLLLLPASGLLLRRRRLPPVPTFPNNHIPPCPPPSCATPEIRVAHSLRCGSSVASTRTTARS
;
A
#
# COMPACT_ATOMS: atom_id res chain seq x y z
N MET A 1 -25.37 -58.01 -37.46
CA MET A 1 -24.07 -57.91 -36.76
C MET A 1 -23.49 -56.52 -37.02
N LYS A 2 -23.41 -55.66 -36.01
CA LYS A 2 -22.47 -54.54 -35.92
C LYS A 2 -22.51 -54.01 -34.49
N HIS A 3 -21.31 -53.91 -33.94
CA HIS A 3 -20.97 -54.03 -32.53
C HIS A 3 -21.24 -52.74 -31.74
N ALA A 4 -21.69 -52.91 -30.49
CA ALA A 4 -21.74 -51.86 -29.48
C ALA A 4 -20.31 -51.56 -28.97
N SER A 5 -19.92 -50.28 -28.98
CA SER A 5 -18.70 -49.79 -28.33
C SER A 5 -19.05 -49.20 -26.96
N PRO A 6 -18.51 -49.74 -25.85
CA PRO A 6 -18.72 -49.16 -24.53
C PRO A 6 -17.76 -47.99 -24.30
N LEU A 7 -18.36 -46.84 -23.99
CA LEU A 7 -17.72 -45.59 -23.64
C LEU A 7 -17.25 -45.68 -22.18
N LEU A 8 -15.96 -45.89 -21.99
CA LEU A 8 -15.34 -46.02 -20.66
C LEU A 8 -15.03 -44.62 -20.12
N MET A 9 -15.94 -44.06 -19.32
CA MET A 9 -15.67 -42.85 -18.53
C MET A 9 -14.74 -43.21 -17.36
N ALA A 10 -13.47 -42.84 -17.48
CA ALA A 10 -12.53 -42.86 -16.37
C ALA A 10 -12.82 -41.68 -15.44
N MET A 11 -13.51 -41.96 -14.33
CA MET A 11 -13.75 -41.03 -13.24
C MET A 11 -12.45 -40.88 -12.42
N VAL A 12 -11.71 -39.81 -12.67
CA VAL A 12 -10.54 -39.43 -11.87
C VAL A 12 -11.04 -38.82 -10.56
N ALA A 13 -11.01 -39.62 -9.49
CA ALA A 13 -11.28 -39.15 -8.13
C ALA A 13 -10.03 -38.44 -7.59
N THR A 14 -9.99 -37.11 -7.72
CA THR A 14 -8.99 -36.26 -7.07
C THR A 14 -9.25 -36.28 -5.56
N LEU A 15 -8.42 -36.99 -4.79
CA LEU A 15 -8.41 -36.86 -3.33
C LEU A 15 -7.89 -35.46 -2.98
N LEU A 16 -8.78 -34.55 -2.61
CA LEU A 16 -8.42 -33.34 -1.88
C LEU A 16 -8.13 -33.74 -0.43
N LEU A 17 -6.86 -33.83 -0.07
CA LEU A 17 -6.45 -33.80 1.34
C LEU A 17 -6.77 -32.39 1.87
N PRO A 18 -7.46 -32.25 3.01
CA PRO A 18 -7.61 -30.95 3.64
C PRO A 18 -6.22 -30.48 4.07
N ALA A 19 -5.64 -29.54 3.33
CA ALA A 19 -4.54 -28.77 3.85
C ALA A 19 -5.09 -28.04 5.08
N THR A 20 -4.51 -28.28 6.25
CA THR A 20 -4.65 -27.35 7.36
C THR A 20 -4.05 -26.05 6.87
N SER A 21 -4.89 -25.18 6.33
CA SER A 21 -4.55 -23.78 6.11
C SER A 21 -4.17 -23.25 7.47
N ASP A 22 -2.88 -23.10 7.73
CA ASP A 22 -2.44 -22.21 8.79
C ASP A 22 -3.01 -20.85 8.38
N ALA A 23 -4.07 -20.41 9.07
CA ALA A 23 -4.64 -19.10 8.86
C ALA A 23 -3.51 -18.15 9.25
N ALA A 24 -2.96 -17.47 8.26
CA ALA A 24 -1.90 -16.50 8.42
C ALA A 24 -2.19 -15.40 7.41
N LEU A 25 -2.32 -14.18 7.90
CA LEU A 25 -2.52 -13.02 7.05
C LEU A 25 -1.15 -12.48 6.65
N VAL A 26 -0.84 -12.55 5.36
CA VAL A 26 0.41 -12.03 4.81
C VAL A 26 0.14 -10.73 4.08
N ILE A 27 0.85 -9.68 4.47
CA ILE A 27 0.83 -8.36 3.83
C ILE A 27 2.21 -8.11 3.23
N THR A 28 2.27 -7.66 1.99
CA THR A 28 3.51 -7.32 1.29
C THR A 28 3.46 -5.85 0.90
N ALA A 29 4.46 -5.10 1.35
CA ALA A 29 4.68 -3.71 0.96
C ALA A 29 5.87 -3.65 -0.01
N THR A 30 5.62 -3.14 -1.22
CA THR A 30 6.63 -2.96 -2.25
C THR A 30 6.73 -1.48 -2.60
N LYS A 31 7.96 -0.94 -2.58
CA LYS A 31 8.22 0.43 -3.03
C LYS A 31 8.28 0.47 -4.55
N GLY A 32 7.37 1.23 -5.14
CA GLY A 32 7.31 1.52 -6.57
C GLY A 32 8.18 2.71 -6.97
N PRO A 33 8.12 3.11 -8.26
CA PRO A 33 8.81 4.30 -8.74
C PRO A 33 8.23 5.57 -8.10
N PHE A 34 9.03 6.62 -8.01
CA PHE A 34 8.63 7.92 -7.47
C PHE A 34 8.00 7.81 -6.07
N ILE A 35 8.66 7.12 -5.13
CA ILE A 35 8.29 7.01 -3.70
C ILE A 35 6.89 6.46 -3.38
N ASN A 36 6.17 5.95 -4.38
CA ASN A 36 4.87 5.32 -4.20
C ASN A 36 5.03 3.94 -3.56
N TRP A 37 4.08 3.55 -2.73
CA TRP A 37 4.04 2.22 -2.14
C TRP A 37 2.81 1.47 -2.61
N THR A 38 3.00 0.23 -3.04
CA THR A 38 1.92 -0.72 -3.27
C THR A 38 1.93 -1.71 -2.12
N VAL A 39 0.80 -1.81 -1.42
CA VAL A 39 0.64 -2.72 -0.29
C VAL A 39 -0.51 -3.67 -0.61
N ALA A 40 -0.22 -4.96 -0.61
CA ALA A 40 -1.22 -5.99 -0.89
C ALA A 40 -1.20 -7.02 0.24
N GLY A 41 -2.38 -7.47 0.67
CA GLY A 41 -2.51 -8.48 1.70
C GLY A 41 -3.47 -9.57 1.27
N SER A 42 -3.17 -10.81 1.66
CA SER A 42 -4.04 -11.95 1.43
C SER A 42 -3.87 -13.00 2.52
N GLY A 43 -4.92 -13.75 2.82
CA GLY A 43 -4.89 -14.83 3.79
C GLY A 43 -6.24 -15.02 4.44
N SER A 44 -6.24 -15.47 5.68
CA SER A 44 -7.40 -15.49 6.56
C SER A 44 -6.92 -15.29 8.00
N LEU A 45 -7.83 -14.98 8.91
CA LEU A 45 -7.52 -14.81 10.32
C LEU A 45 -8.46 -15.64 11.19
N ASN A 46 -7.87 -16.35 12.15
CA ASN A 46 -8.58 -16.99 13.23
C ASN A 46 -8.81 -16.00 14.37
N THR A 47 -10.05 -15.52 14.49
CA THR A 47 -10.44 -14.55 15.52
C THR A 47 -10.81 -15.19 16.86
N ALA A 48 -10.64 -16.51 17.01
CA ALA A 48 -10.86 -17.18 18.29
C ALA A 48 -9.98 -16.55 19.40
N GLY A 49 -10.57 -16.31 20.57
CA GLY A 49 -9.87 -15.69 21.69
C GLY A 49 -9.72 -14.16 21.61
N LEU A 50 -10.22 -13.52 20.56
CA LEU A 50 -10.34 -12.07 20.48
C LEU A 50 -11.76 -11.62 20.85
N ILE A 51 -11.87 -10.40 21.35
CA ILE A 51 -13.14 -9.74 21.68
C ILE A 51 -13.51 -8.82 20.52
N SER A 52 -14.68 -9.07 19.91
CA SER A 52 -15.19 -8.24 18.82
C SER A 52 -16.01 -7.05 19.33
N SER A 53 -15.79 -5.89 18.76
CA SER A 53 -16.68 -4.72 18.83
C SER A 53 -16.93 -4.18 17.42
N SER A 54 -18.05 -3.48 17.23
CA SER A 54 -18.34 -2.79 15.96
C SER A 54 -18.06 -1.31 16.15
N ILE A 55 -17.33 -0.72 15.19
CA ILE A 55 -17.01 0.70 15.17
C ILE A 55 -17.30 1.27 13.78
N PRO A 56 -17.54 2.59 13.66
CA PRO A 56 -17.52 3.24 12.36
C PRO A 56 -16.19 3.00 11.64
N GLY A 57 -16.24 2.78 10.32
CA GLY A 57 -15.07 2.60 9.49
C GLY A 57 -14.10 3.78 9.58
N ASN A 58 -12.81 3.47 9.62
CA ASN A 58 -11.72 4.44 9.62
C ASN A 58 -11.14 4.63 8.21
N TYR A 59 -10.32 5.66 8.07
CA TYR A 59 -9.53 5.88 6.87
C TYR A 59 -8.43 4.84 6.69
N GLU A 60 -8.12 4.56 5.44
CA GLU A 60 -6.96 3.79 5.05
C GLU A 60 -5.67 4.58 5.35
N LEU A 61 -4.80 4.00 6.19
CA LEU A 61 -3.66 4.71 6.75
C LEU A 61 -2.56 3.71 7.12
N ILE A 62 -1.32 4.11 6.84
CA ILE A 62 -0.13 3.47 7.42
C ILE A 62 0.59 4.48 8.29
N LEU A 63 0.89 4.09 9.52
CA LEU A 63 1.74 4.83 10.44
C LEU A 63 3.00 3.97 10.70
N PRO A 64 4.19 4.36 10.24
CA PRO A 64 5.38 3.54 10.43
C PRO A 64 5.88 3.51 11.88
N ARG A 65 5.80 4.66 12.57
CA ARG A 65 6.27 4.84 13.95
C ARG A 65 5.38 4.15 14.98
N VAL A 66 4.09 4.09 14.67
CA VAL A 66 3.06 3.41 15.45
C VAL A 66 2.55 2.32 14.54
N PRO A 67 2.91 1.03 14.72
CA PRO A 67 2.83 -0.05 13.73
C PRO A 67 1.38 -0.38 13.33
N THR A 68 0.75 0.58 12.66
CA THR A 68 -0.64 0.64 12.23
C THR A 68 -0.61 0.58 10.72
N LEU A 69 -1.39 -0.35 10.21
CA LEU A 69 -1.42 -0.73 8.81
C LEU A 69 -2.85 -1.10 8.48
N LEU A 70 -3.56 -0.21 7.79
CA LEU A 70 -4.91 -0.46 7.30
C LEU A 70 -4.87 -0.40 5.77
N ILE A 71 -5.40 -1.43 5.11
CA ILE A 71 -5.42 -1.58 3.65
C ILE A 71 -6.81 -1.98 3.13
N GLY A 72 -7.01 -1.85 1.83
CA GLY A 72 -8.30 -2.04 1.16
C GLY A 72 -9.09 -0.74 1.04
N PRO A 73 -10.23 -0.75 0.32
CA PRO A 73 -11.02 0.43 0.08
C PRO A 73 -11.54 1.01 1.40
N SER A 74 -11.26 2.29 1.66
CA SER A 74 -11.74 3.01 2.85
C SER A 74 -13.27 2.91 2.97
N PRO A 75 -13.81 2.26 4.01
CA PRO A 75 -15.25 2.09 4.20
C PRO A 75 -15.83 3.32 4.88
N GLU A 76 -15.54 4.55 4.42
CA GLU A 76 -15.92 5.77 5.13
C GLU A 76 -17.44 5.78 5.42
N GLY A 77 -17.79 5.73 6.70
CA GLY A 77 -19.18 5.65 7.18
C GLY A 77 -19.80 4.24 7.20
N ALA A 78 -19.18 3.23 6.60
CA ALA A 78 -19.59 1.83 6.73
C ALA A 78 -18.94 1.19 7.98
N PRO A 79 -19.68 0.39 8.75
CA PRO A 79 -19.18 -0.27 9.95
C PRO A 79 -18.08 -1.28 9.63
N VAL A 80 -17.17 -1.47 10.59
CA VAL A 80 -16.11 -2.48 10.56
C VAL A 80 -16.07 -3.22 11.89
N SER A 81 -15.55 -4.43 11.90
CA SER A 81 -15.35 -5.20 13.12
C SER A 81 -13.95 -4.99 13.67
N LEU A 82 -13.86 -4.50 14.90
CA LEU A 82 -12.64 -4.34 15.66
C LEU A 82 -12.47 -5.55 16.59
N TYR A 83 -11.35 -6.23 16.50
CA TYR A 83 -11.00 -7.37 17.35
C TYR A 83 -9.83 -6.99 18.25
N SER A 84 -10.08 -6.96 19.56
CA SER A 84 -9.07 -6.65 20.57
C SER A 84 -8.75 -7.88 21.41
N GLY A 85 -7.53 -7.96 21.96
CA GLY A 85 -7.07 -9.09 22.75
C GLY A 85 -5.58 -9.00 23.05
N PRO A 86 -4.94 -10.08 23.52
CA PRO A 86 -3.51 -10.10 23.75
C PRO A 86 -2.77 -10.22 22.41
N ILE A 87 -2.73 -9.12 21.66
CA ILE A 87 -2.01 -9.00 20.39
C ILE A 87 -0.66 -8.36 20.69
N THR A 88 0.42 -9.03 20.30
CA THR A 88 1.80 -8.50 20.41
C THR A 88 2.37 -8.25 19.03
N GLY A 89 3.35 -7.36 18.91
CA GLY A 89 3.94 -7.01 17.63
C GLY A 89 5.21 -6.17 17.77
N PRO A 90 5.79 -5.73 16.63
CA PRO A 90 6.93 -4.82 16.64
C PRO A 90 6.55 -3.49 17.29
N ALA A 91 7.51 -2.76 17.84
CA ALA A 91 7.28 -1.41 18.35
C ALA A 91 7.15 -0.35 17.22
N SER A 92 7.68 -0.66 16.03
CA SER A 92 7.67 0.21 14.85
C SER A 92 7.94 -0.64 13.60
N ILE A 93 7.38 -0.24 12.46
CA ILE A 93 7.65 -0.82 11.14
C ILE A 93 8.46 0.13 10.24
N GLY A 94 8.88 1.28 10.77
CA GLY A 94 9.61 2.31 10.04
C GLY A 94 9.64 3.67 10.75
N ILE A 95 10.39 4.61 10.19
CA ILE A 95 10.59 5.95 10.80
C ILE A 95 9.74 7.04 10.15
N GLY A 96 9.04 6.71 9.06
CA GLY A 96 8.31 7.65 8.24
C GLY A 96 7.08 8.24 8.92
N ASP A 97 6.53 9.26 8.26
CA ASP A 97 5.28 9.87 8.65
C ASP A 97 4.10 9.01 8.22
N GLY A 98 2.95 9.25 8.84
CA GLY A 98 1.68 8.67 8.42
C GLY A 98 1.31 9.05 6.99
N LEU A 99 0.84 8.08 6.20
CA LEU A 99 0.39 8.31 4.84
C LEU A 99 -1.00 7.71 4.63
N ALA A 100 -1.95 8.57 4.26
CA ALA A 100 -3.25 8.13 3.80
C ALA A 100 -3.12 7.54 2.39
N SER A 101 -3.95 6.55 2.09
CA SER A 101 -3.95 5.92 0.78
C SER A 101 -4.59 6.80 -0.30
N GLY A 102 -4.16 6.61 -1.54
CA GLY A 102 -4.83 7.13 -2.73
C GLY A 102 -5.98 6.24 -3.23
N GLY A 103 -6.22 5.10 -2.58
CA GLY A 103 -7.30 4.17 -2.87
C GLY A 103 -6.86 2.70 -2.84
N GLY A 104 -7.83 1.81 -2.71
CA GLY A 104 -7.62 0.37 -2.67
C GLY A 104 -8.78 -0.43 -3.24
N ILE A 105 -8.56 -1.74 -3.40
CA ILE A 105 -9.53 -2.73 -3.87
C ILE A 105 -9.56 -3.93 -2.91
N GLY A 106 -10.68 -4.64 -2.86
CA GLY A 106 -10.85 -5.84 -2.04
C GLY A 106 -11.50 -5.56 -0.68
N ASN A 107 -11.09 -6.30 0.34
CA ASN A 107 -11.59 -6.20 1.70
C ASN A 107 -10.87 -5.08 2.47
N PHE A 108 -11.56 -4.34 3.32
CA PHE A 108 -10.89 -3.44 4.26
C PHE A 108 -10.45 -4.21 5.50
N PHE A 109 -9.14 -4.27 5.75
CA PHE A 109 -8.60 -4.90 6.96
C PHE A 109 -7.22 -4.36 7.33
N GLY A 110 -6.80 -4.67 8.55
CA GLY A 110 -5.45 -4.36 9.00
C GLY A 110 -5.27 -4.42 10.51
N ILE A 111 -4.20 -3.81 10.99
CA ILE A 111 -3.87 -3.71 12.41
C ILE A 111 -3.79 -2.24 12.83
N LEU A 112 -4.41 -1.94 13.96
CA LEU A 112 -4.36 -0.65 14.63
C LEU A 112 -3.58 -0.84 15.93
N THR A 113 -2.57 0.00 16.15
CA THR A 113 -1.85 0.07 17.42
C THR A 113 -2.00 1.47 17.98
N ASP A 114 -2.34 1.56 19.26
CA ASP A 114 -2.36 2.82 20.00
C ASP A 114 -1.05 2.92 20.81
N PRO A 115 -0.20 3.94 20.55
CA PRO A 115 1.08 4.08 21.22
C PRO A 115 0.96 4.53 22.68
N ASP A 116 -0.14 5.20 23.05
CA ASP A 116 -0.33 5.76 24.38
C ASP A 116 -0.83 4.67 25.35
N THR A 117 -1.69 3.77 24.85
CA THR A 117 -2.25 2.67 25.65
C THR A 117 -1.49 1.36 25.47
N GLY A 118 -0.69 1.23 24.41
CA GLY A 118 -0.02 -0.02 24.02
C GLY A 118 -1.00 -1.10 23.55
N ILE A 119 -2.27 -0.75 23.31
CA ILE A 119 -3.30 -1.68 22.88
C ILE A 119 -3.22 -1.83 21.36
N ALA A 120 -3.13 -3.09 20.91
CA ALA A 120 -3.28 -3.45 19.50
C ALA A 120 -4.66 -4.06 19.25
N SER A 121 -5.22 -3.81 18.07
CA SER A 121 -6.49 -4.35 17.61
C SER A 121 -6.44 -4.64 16.12
N VAL A 122 -7.14 -5.67 15.67
CA VAL A 122 -7.29 -5.99 14.25
C VAL A 122 -8.60 -5.42 13.76
N ILE A 123 -8.59 -4.77 12.59
CA ILE A 123 -9.80 -4.31 11.92
C ILE A 123 -10.08 -5.28 10.76
N LEU A 124 -11.31 -5.74 10.68
CA LEU A 124 -11.81 -6.65 9.64
C LEU A 124 -13.14 -6.13 9.06
N PRO A 125 -13.56 -6.62 7.88
CA PRO A 125 -14.88 -6.30 7.33
C PRO A 125 -15.99 -6.65 8.32
N GLU A 126 -17.07 -5.87 8.34
CA GLU A 126 -18.25 -6.24 9.11
C GLU A 126 -18.76 -7.63 8.71
N GLY A 127 -19.10 -8.45 9.71
CA GLY A 127 -19.59 -9.81 9.49
C GLY A 127 -18.50 -10.80 9.09
N TYR A 128 -17.22 -10.45 9.24
CA TYR A 128 -16.13 -11.39 9.02
C TYR A 128 -16.31 -12.68 9.86
N VAL A 129 -16.26 -13.82 9.19
CA VAL A 129 -16.30 -15.14 9.82
C VAL A 129 -14.88 -15.68 9.91
N SER A 130 -14.45 -16.08 11.11
CA SER A 130 -13.12 -16.64 11.40
C SER A 130 -12.67 -17.66 10.34
N GLY A 131 -11.48 -17.47 9.78
CA GLY A 131 -10.93 -18.31 8.71
C GLY A 131 -11.42 -18.00 7.30
N SER A 132 -12.34 -17.06 7.11
CA SER A 132 -12.77 -16.63 5.77
C SER A 132 -11.65 -15.90 5.03
N PRO A 133 -11.56 -16.04 3.69
CA PRO A 133 -10.50 -15.42 2.93
C PRO A 133 -10.60 -13.89 2.94
N LEU A 134 -9.45 -13.24 3.03
CA LEU A 134 -9.23 -11.80 2.93
C LEU A 134 -8.28 -11.54 1.78
N SER A 135 -8.56 -10.50 0.99
CA SER A 135 -7.66 -10.01 -0.04
C SER A 135 -7.84 -8.51 -0.21
N ALA A 136 -6.75 -7.76 -0.19
CA ALA A 136 -6.75 -6.31 -0.38
C ALA A 136 -5.52 -5.86 -1.14
N SER A 137 -5.65 -4.76 -1.87
CA SER A 137 -4.52 -4.04 -2.45
C SER A 137 -4.77 -2.55 -2.37
N SER A 138 -3.70 -1.81 -2.09
CA SER A 138 -3.73 -0.40 -1.72
C SER A 138 -2.55 0.34 -2.34
N LEU A 139 -2.78 1.58 -2.77
CA LEU A 139 -1.76 2.45 -3.33
C LEU A 139 -1.57 3.68 -2.44
N PHE A 140 -0.38 3.83 -1.87
CA PHE A 140 -0.02 4.98 -1.05
C PHE A 140 0.89 5.90 -1.85
N ILE A 141 0.36 7.08 -2.21
CA ILE A 141 1.06 8.09 -3.00
C ILE A 141 1.60 9.15 -2.04
N SER A 142 2.93 9.29 -1.96
CA SER A 142 3.56 10.34 -1.15
C SER A 142 4.10 11.46 -2.03
N TRP A 143 3.96 12.69 -1.55
CA TRP A 143 4.54 13.90 -2.12
C TRP A 143 5.83 14.34 -1.39
N LYS A 144 6.18 13.68 -0.28
CA LYS A 144 7.40 13.94 0.48
C LYS A 144 8.49 12.93 0.12
N THR A 145 9.72 13.39 -0.09
CA THR A 145 10.89 12.55 -0.44
C THR A 145 11.10 11.36 0.49
N ASP A 146 10.74 11.51 1.76
CA ASP A 146 10.98 10.48 2.79
C ASP A 146 9.88 9.40 2.80
N GLY A 147 8.73 9.67 2.18
CA GLY A 147 7.64 8.71 2.02
C GLY A 147 7.19 8.06 3.33
N LEU A 148 6.82 6.78 3.25
CA LEU A 148 6.52 5.92 4.40
C LEU A 148 7.78 5.46 5.16
N ALA A 149 8.99 5.60 4.59
CA ALA A 149 10.24 5.10 5.16
C ALA A 149 10.11 3.80 5.98
N LEU A 150 9.44 2.78 5.39
CA LEU A 150 9.29 1.47 6.02
C LEU A 150 10.66 0.79 6.12
N THR A 151 10.93 0.14 7.24
CA THR A 151 12.16 -0.63 7.43
C THR A 151 12.04 -1.96 6.70
N PRO A 152 12.92 -2.27 5.71
CA PRO A 152 12.89 -3.54 4.99
C PRO A 152 13.01 -4.74 5.95
N GLY A 153 12.28 -5.81 5.68
CA GLY A 153 12.28 -7.01 6.52
C GLY A 153 10.89 -7.61 6.75
N SER A 154 10.81 -8.49 7.73
CA SER A 154 9.57 -9.14 8.17
C SER A 154 9.15 -8.59 9.53
N HIS A 155 7.92 -8.13 9.63
CA HIS A 155 7.31 -7.59 10.84
C HIS A 155 6.09 -8.44 11.18
N THR A 156 6.09 -9.09 12.33
CA THR A 156 5.04 -10.06 12.68
C THR A 156 4.30 -9.62 13.92
N TRP A 157 2.97 -9.64 13.83
CA TRP A 157 2.07 -9.53 14.97
C TRP A 157 1.55 -10.92 15.34
N THR A 158 1.57 -11.24 16.63
CA THR A 158 1.09 -12.51 17.16
C THR A 158 -0.26 -12.31 17.82
N LEU A 159 -1.23 -13.12 17.40
CA LEU A 159 -2.58 -13.19 17.95
C LEU A 159 -2.69 -14.49 18.78
N PRO A 160 -3.76 -14.68 19.59
CA PRO A 160 -3.93 -15.90 20.37
C PRO A 160 -3.85 -17.20 19.58
N ASN A 161 -4.34 -17.20 18.33
CA ASN A 161 -4.47 -18.39 17.49
C ASN A 161 -3.99 -18.17 16.05
N ASP A 162 -3.26 -17.08 15.78
CA ASP A 162 -2.90 -16.68 14.40
C ASP A 162 -1.69 -15.71 14.40
N THR A 163 -1.16 -15.39 13.21
CA THR A 163 -0.15 -14.36 12.99
C THR A 163 -0.48 -13.48 11.78
N ILE A 164 -0.21 -12.18 11.90
CA ILE A 164 -0.18 -11.25 10.77
C ILE A 164 1.28 -10.96 10.46
N THR A 165 1.71 -11.10 9.21
CA THR A 165 3.09 -10.81 8.80
C THR A 165 3.13 -9.77 7.70
N LEU A 166 3.83 -8.67 7.94
CA LEU A 166 4.18 -7.66 6.95
C LEU A 166 5.59 -7.93 6.42
N HIS A 167 5.70 -8.17 5.12
CA HIS A 167 6.96 -8.20 4.39
C HIS A 167 7.19 -6.88 3.67
N VAL A 168 8.22 -6.15 4.08
CA VAL A 168 8.67 -4.92 3.42
C VAL A 168 9.81 -5.28 2.49
N MET A 169 9.55 -5.21 1.17
CA MET A 169 10.57 -5.50 0.17
C MET A 169 11.59 -4.35 0.12
N PRO A 170 12.90 -4.64 0.15
CA PRO A 170 13.90 -3.60 -0.12
C PRO A 170 13.69 -3.04 -1.52
N GLU A 171 13.97 -1.75 -1.71
CA GLU A 171 13.94 -1.16 -3.04
C GLU A 171 14.77 -2.03 -3.99
N PRO A 172 14.22 -2.44 -5.15
CA PRO A 172 14.99 -3.17 -6.14
C PRO A 172 16.16 -2.25 -6.51
N SER A 173 17.34 -2.60 -6.00
CA SER A 173 18.43 -1.65 -5.93
C SER A 173 18.75 -1.25 -7.36
N ALA A 174 18.52 0.01 -7.70
CA ALA A 174 18.94 0.59 -8.98
C ALA A 174 20.46 0.39 -9.21
N SER A 175 21.20 -0.02 -8.18
CA SER A 175 22.55 -0.59 -8.22
C SER A 175 22.76 -1.63 -9.33
N LEU A 176 21.76 -2.47 -9.65
CA LEU A 176 21.90 -3.43 -10.76
C LEU A 176 21.86 -2.77 -12.15
N LEU A 177 21.20 -1.61 -12.30
CA LEU A 177 21.11 -0.88 -13.56
C LEU A 177 22.38 -0.07 -13.89
N LEU A 178 23.31 0.08 -12.94
CA LEU A 178 24.60 0.73 -13.19
C LEU A 178 25.70 -0.23 -13.69
N LEU A 179 25.49 -1.54 -13.59
CA LEU A 179 26.49 -2.54 -13.99
C LEU A 179 26.77 -2.64 -15.51
N PRO A 180 25.83 -2.42 -16.45
CA PRO A 180 26.16 -2.53 -17.87
C PRO A 180 26.89 -1.31 -18.45
N ALA A 181 26.95 -0.17 -17.74
CA ALA A 181 27.61 1.03 -18.25
C ALA A 181 29.16 0.93 -18.24
N SER A 182 29.72 0.12 -17.35
CA SER A 182 31.19 -0.05 -17.25
C SER A 182 31.79 -0.89 -18.38
N GLY A 183 31.00 -1.75 -19.03
CA GLY A 183 31.46 -2.60 -20.13
C GLY A 183 31.62 -1.87 -21.48
N LEU A 184 30.97 -0.72 -21.65
CA LEU A 184 30.96 0.03 -22.92
C LEU A 184 32.13 1.02 -23.07
N LEU A 185 32.85 1.34 -21.99
CA LEU A 185 34.01 2.25 -22.03
C LEU A 185 35.31 1.58 -22.50
N LEU A 186 35.35 0.24 -22.61
CA LEU A 186 36.52 -0.46 -23.15
C LEU A 186 36.47 -0.67 -24.67
N ARG A 187 35.38 -0.31 -25.36
CA ARG A 187 35.34 -0.30 -26.83
C ARG A 187 35.86 1.05 -27.34
N ARG A 188 37.13 1.36 -27.07
CA ARG A 188 37.91 2.42 -27.73
C ARG A 188 37.90 2.17 -29.24
N ARG A 189 36.91 2.73 -29.94
CA ARG A 189 36.96 2.85 -31.40
C ARG A 189 38.07 3.87 -31.71
N ARG A 190 39.06 3.43 -32.48
CA ARG A 190 40.02 4.35 -33.13
C ARG A 190 39.21 5.31 -33.98
N LEU A 191 39.11 6.57 -33.57
CA LEU A 191 38.48 7.60 -34.38
C LEU A 191 39.40 7.88 -35.58
N PRO A 192 38.88 7.88 -36.81
CA PRO A 192 39.62 8.42 -37.94
C PRO A 192 39.89 9.93 -37.76
N PRO A 193 40.90 10.49 -38.44
CA PRO A 193 41.31 11.88 -38.33
C PRO A 193 40.12 12.83 -38.53
N VAL A 194 39.95 13.77 -37.61
CA VAL A 194 38.93 14.82 -37.68
C VAL A 194 39.27 15.74 -38.87
N PRO A 195 38.41 15.89 -39.88
CA PRO A 195 38.59 16.92 -40.90
C PRO A 195 38.41 18.30 -40.25
N THR A 196 39.40 19.17 -40.46
CA THR A 196 39.36 20.58 -40.07
C THR A 196 38.25 21.29 -40.85
N PHE A 197 37.20 21.72 -40.15
CA PHE A 197 36.17 22.57 -40.74
C PHE A 197 36.71 24.00 -40.88
N PRO A 198 36.55 24.64 -42.07
CA PRO A 198 36.85 26.04 -42.23
C PRO A 198 35.90 26.90 -41.39
N ASN A 199 36.48 27.97 -40.87
CA ASN A 199 35.95 28.93 -39.93
C ASN A 199 34.74 29.67 -40.54
N ASN A 200 33.54 29.12 -40.38
CA ASN A 200 32.30 29.79 -40.78
C ASN A 200 31.79 30.69 -39.65
N HIS A 201 31.68 31.98 -39.96
CA HIS A 201 31.04 33.00 -39.15
C HIS A 201 29.68 32.53 -38.64
N ILE A 202 29.58 32.45 -37.31
CA ILE A 202 28.32 32.24 -36.60
C ILE A 202 27.59 33.58 -36.58
N PRO A 203 26.40 33.72 -37.20
CA PRO A 203 25.59 34.92 -37.06
C PRO A 203 25.09 35.05 -35.60
N PRO A 204 24.98 36.29 -35.07
CA PRO A 204 24.54 36.53 -33.70
C PRO A 204 23.09 36.05 -33.50
N CYS A 205 22.87 35.31 -32.40
CA CYS A 205 21.54 34.89 -31.97
C CYS A 205 20.62 36.11 -31.74
N PRO A 206 19.35 36.06 -32.18
CA PRO A 206 18.37 37.06 -31.83
C PRO A 206 18.03 37.02 -30.33
N PRO A 207 17.73 38.16 -29.70
CA PRO A 207 17.40 38.24 -28.28
C PRO A 207 16.08 37.51 -27.98
N PRO A 208 15.93 36.96 -26.77
CA PRO A 208 14.71 36.30 -26.34
C PRO A 208 13.54 37.29 -26.30
N SER A 209 12.47 36.97 -27.03
CA SER A 209 11.20 37.68 -26.96
C SER A 209 10.56 37.47 -25.59
N CYS A 210 10.55 38.53 -24.77
CA CYS A 210 9.76 38.61 -23.54
C CYS A 210 8.27 38.61 -23.87
N ALA A 211 7.66 37.43 -24.01
CA ALA A 211 6.22 37.29 -23.96
C ALA A 211 5.80 37.09 -22.50
N THR A 212 5.36 38.17 -21.86
CA THR A 212 4.75 38.17 -20.53
C THR A 212 3.38 37.49 -20.60
N PRO A 213 3.13 36.36 -19.91
CA PRO A 213 1.77 35.86 -19.78
C PRO A 213 1.03 36.70 -18.74
N GLU A 214 0.01 37.42 -19.21
CA GLU A 214 -0.99 38.10 -18.38
C GLU A 214 -1.82 37.05 -17.63
N ILE A 215 -1.40 36.70 -16.42
CA ILE A 215 -2.16 35.80 -15.54
C ILE A 215 -3.32 36.60 -14.94
N ARG A 216 -4.48 36.47 -15.59
CA ARG A 216 -5.75 37.04 -15.12
C ARG A 216 -6.29 36.19 -13.97
N VAL A 217 -5.98 36.60 -12.73
CA VAL A 217 -6.51 35.99 -11.49
C VAL A 217 -7.98 36.39 -11.35
N ALA A 218 -8.89 35.46 -11.67
CA ALA A 218 -10.31 35.59 -11.36
C ALA A 218 -10.54 35.30 -9.87
N HIS A 219 -10.60 36.37 -9.08
CA HIS A 219 -10.92 36.34 -7.66
C HIS A 219 -12.44 36.15 -7.49
N SER A 220 -12.90 34.89 -7.38
CA SER A 220 -14.31 34.60 -7.03
C SER A 220 -14.45 34.52 -5.52
N LEU A 221 -14.83 35.65 -4.92
CA LEU A 221 -15.34 35.73 -3.57
C LEU A 221 -16.72 35.03 -3.52
N ARG A 222 -16.79 33.85 -2.89
CA ARG A 222 -18.06 33.34 -2.36
C ARG A 222 -18.06 33.46 -0.85
N CYS A 223 -18.70 34.55 -0.41
CA CYS A 223 -19.42 34.62 0.85
C CYS A 223 -20.45 33.49 0.93
N GLY A 224 -20.58 32.87 2.10
CA GLY A 224 -21.82 32.17 2.46
C GLY A 224 -21.62 30.94 3.34
N SER A 225 -21.68 31.11 4.65
CA SER A 225 -22.87 30.75 5.44
C SER A 225 -22.48 30.49 6.90
N SER A 226 -23.06 31.32 7.75
CA SER A 226 -23.11 31.20 9.20
C SER A 226 -23.87 29.92 9.58
N VAL A 227 -23.23 29.01 10.31
CA VAL A 227 -23.93 27.92 11.00
C VAL A 227 -24.02 28.26 12.49
N ALA A 228 -25.26 28.30 12.94
CA ALA A 228 -25.70 28.69 14.27
C ALA A 228 -25.15 27.74 15.35
N SER A 229 -24.65 28.34 16.43
CA SER A 229 -24.28 27.69 17.68
C SER A 229 -25.54 27.45 18.51
N THR A 230 -26.03 26.21 18.55
CA THR A 230 -27.12 25.81 19.44
C THR A 230 -26.52 25.37 20.77
N ARG A 231 -26.56 26.29 21.75
CA ARG A 231 -26.16 26.07 23.14
C ARG A 231 -27.29 25.33 23.86
N THR A 232 -27.13 24.03 24.10
CA THR A 232 -28.05 23.24 24.94
C THR A 232 -27.62 23.34 26.40
N THR A 233 -28.44 24.04 27.18
CA THR A 233 -28.37 24.19 28.62
C THR A 233 -28.88 22.91 29.29
N ALA A 234 -28.05 22.21 30.07
CA ALA A 234 -28.51 21.16 30.97
C ALA A 234 -28.74 21.74 32.37
N ARG A 235 -29.96 21.53 32.87
CA ARG A 235 -30.44 21.79 34.23
C ARG A 235 -30.22 20.53 35.09
N SER A 236 -30.07 20.80 36.39
CA SER A 236 -30.13 19.93 37.59
C SER A 236 -29.01 18.91 37.78
#